data_AF-A0A7X8US24-F1
#
_entry.id   AF-A0A7X8US24-F1
#
_cell.length_a   1.000
_cell.length_b   1.000
_cell.length_c   1.000
_cell.angle_alpha   90.00
_cell.angle_beta   90.00
_cell.angle_gamma   90.00
#
_symmetry.space_group_name_H-M   'P 1'
#
loop_
_entity.id
_entity.type
_entity.pdbx_description
1 polymer ?
#
loop_
_entity_poly.entity_id
_entity_poly.type
_entity_poly.pdbx_seq_one_letter_code
_entity_poly.pdbx_strand_id
1 'polypeptide(L)'
;MKWFPFAILALLTIVFQTTVVQAMAIHSVWPNWMFILAVHYALWGPWPDAAMAAWTLGLIVDLFGGGRIGLNAFCFGGAAWAIMHLRQVMFRDHPMTQILVTLLFMLVVQGITGLYYCWDASAEVPWKSLGWSAFFTAVYTAAWAPYLHWPLIRMERWTGLRGTLDTMWR
;
A
#
# COMPACT_ATOMS: atom_id res chain seq x y z
N MET A 1 -18.48 2.64 -1.81
CA MET A 1 -17.86 2.02 -0.62
C MET A 1 -18.45 2.59 0.66
N LYS A 2 -18.40 1.86 1.77
CA LYS A 2 -18.70 2.44 3.09
C LYS A 2 -17.43 3.15 3.60
N TRP A 3 -17.43 4.48 3.59
CA TRP A 3 -16.28 5.30 4.02
C TRP A 3 -15.97 5.18 5.51
N PHE A 4 -16.99 4.91 6.33
CA PHE A 4 -16.84 4.75 7.77
C PHE A 4 -15.93 3.58 8.19
N PRO A 5 -16.16 2.32 7.76
CA PRO A 5 -15.24 1.22 8.05
C PRO A 5 -13.86 1.40 7.41
N PHE A 6 -13.77 2.08 6.26
CA PHE A 6 -12.48 2.46 5.68
C PHE A 6 -11.68 3.37 6.61
N ALA A 7 -12.30 4.42 7.14
CA ALA A 7 -11.64 5.35 8.07
C ALA A 7 -11.16 4.62 9.34
N ILE A 8 -11.98 3.71 9.88
CA ILE A 8 -11.60 2.89 11.05
C ILE A 8 -10.40 1.99 10.71
N LEU A 9 -10.42 1.31 9.56
CA LEU A 9 -9.32 0.45 9.15
C LEU A 9 -8.04 1.25 8.89
N ALA A 10 -8.14 2.40 8.23
CA ALA A 10 -7.01 3.30 8.03
C ALA A 10 -6.41 3.77 9.37
N LEU A 11 -7.27 4.15 10.33
CA LEU A 11 -6.85 4.59 11.66
C LEU A 11 -6.19 3.45 12.46
N LEU A 12 -6.79 2.26 12.48
CA LEU A 12 -6.18 1.10 13.13
C LEU A 12 -4.84 0.78 12.50
N THR A 13 -4.77 0.74 11.17
CA THR A 13 -3.56 0.36 10.46
C THR A 13 -2.46 1.38 10.74
N ILE A 14 -2.73 2.70 10.71
CA ILE A 14 -1.69 3.70 10.98
C ILE A 14 -1.18 3.60 12.42
N VAL A 15 -2.05 3.33 13.39
CA VAL A 15 -1.63 3.07 14.78
C VAL A 15 -0.75 1.82 14.85
N PHE A 16 -1.12 0.74 14.18
CA PHE A 16 -0.28 -0.46 14.11
C PHE A 16 1.05 -0.21 13.40
N GLN A 17 1.06 0.63 12.37
CA GLN A 17 2.28 1.00 11.64
C GLN A 17 3.22 1.86 12.50
N THR A 18 2.70 2.78 13.29
CA THR A 18 3.55 3.62 14.15
C THR A 18 3.96 2.93 15.45
N THR A 19 3.27 1.87 15.87
CA THR A 19 3.59 1.13 17.11
C THR A 19 4.33 -0.18 16.85
N VAL A 20 3.69 -1.13 16.16
CA VAL A 20 4.19 -2.50 15.98
C VAL A 20 5.27 -2.55 14.91
N VAL A 21 5.02 -1.94 13.76
CA VAL A 21 5.99 -1.93 12.65
C VAL A 21 7.25 -1.15 13.02
N GLN A 22 7.10 -0.06 13.77
CA GLN A 22 8.24 0.69 14.31
C GLN A 22 9.03 -0.11 15.35
N ALA A 23 8.37 -0.90 16.18
CA ALA A 23 9.05 -1.83 17.11
C ALA A 23 9.72 -3.02 16.39
N MET A 24 9.23 -3.40 15.21
CA MET A 24 9.79 -4.48 14.37
C MET A 24 10.83 -3.99 13.35
N ALA A 25 11.28 -2.73 13.44
CA ALA A 25 12.30 -2.19 12.55
C ALA A 25 13.63 -2.92 12.76
N ILE A 26 14.09 -3.66 11.74
CA ILE A 26 15.39 -4.31 11.73
C ILE A 26 16.26 -3.56 10.71
N HIS A 27 17.36 -2.97 11.16
CA HIS A 27 18.39 -2.34 10.30
C HIS A 27 17.83 -1.34 9.25
N SER A 28 16.93 -0.45 9.67
CA SER A 28 16.31 0.58 8.80
C SER A 28 15.35 0.05 7.72
N VAL A 29 14.89 -1.20 7.82
CA VAL A 29 13.87 -1.80 6.95
C VAL A 29 12.53 -1.89 7.70
N TRP A 30 11.47 -1.30 7.13
CA TRP A 30 10.18 -1.12 7.80
C TRP A 30 9.05 -1.56 6.86
N PRO A 31 8.22 -2.57 7.21
CA PRO A 31 7.13 -3.01 6.33
C PRO A 31 6.04 -1.93 6.23
N ASN A 32 5.54 -1.68 5.02
CA ASN A 32 4.49 -0.67 4.82
C ASN A 32 3.10 -1.30 4.81
N TRP A 33 2.47 -1.39 5.98
CA TRP A 33 1.13 -1.97 6.12
C TRP A 33 0.04 -1.09 5.47
N MET A 34 0.26 0.22 5.38
CA MET A 34 -0.66 1.14 4.71
C MET A 34 -0.72 0.87 3.20
N PHE A 35 0.42 0.53 2.60
CA PHE A 35 0.48 0.15 1.20
C PHE A 35 -0.28 -1.15 0.93
N ILE A 36 -0.16 -2.14 1.82
CA ILE A 36 -0.91 -3.41 1.71
C ILE A 36 -2.42 -3.12 1.76
N LEU A 37 -2.87 -2.22 2.64
CA LEU A 37 -4.26 -1.80 2.69
C LEU A 37 -4.69 -1.11 1.38
N ALA A 38 -3.86 -0.21 0.84
CA ALA A 38 -4.12 0.46 -0.44
C ALA A 38 -4.25 -0.54 -1.60
N VAL A 39 -3.36 -1.54 -1.67
CA VAL A 39 -3.43 -2.62 -2.68
C VAL A 39 -4.69 -3.46 -2.50
N HIS A 40 -5.10 -3.75 -1.26
CA HIS A 40 -6.35 -4.48 -0.98
C HIS A 40 -7.55 -3.72 -1.55
N TYR A 41 -7.67 -2.43 -1.25
CA TYR A 41 -8.75 -1.60 -1.79
C TYR A 41 -8.68 -1.47 -3.32
N ALA A 42 -7.49 -1.39 -3.90
CA ALA A 42 -7.31 -1.37 -5.35
C ALA A 42 -7.76 -2.67 -6.04
N LEU A 43 -7.51 -3.83 -5.41
CA LEU A 43 -7.90 -5.13 -5.96
C LEU A 43 -9.42 -5.37 -5.85
N TRP A 44 -10.02 -5.03 -4.72
CA TRP A 44 -11.41 -5.44 -4.40
C TRP A 44 -12.44 -4.30 -4.48
N GLY A 45 -11.99 -3.06 -4.59
CA GLY A 45 -12.84 -1.88 -4.53
C GLY A 45 -13.43 -1.40 -5.86
N PRO A 46 -14.64 -0.82 -5.87
CA PRO A 46 -15.16 -0.15 -7.06
C PRO A 46 -14.33 1.08 -7.44
N TRP A 47 -14.29 1.37 -8.73
CA TRP A 47 -13.80 2.65 -9.24
C TRP A 47 -14.93 3.69 -9.14
N PRO A 48 -14.67 4.95 -8.75
CA PRO A 48 -13.38 5.59 -8.43
C PRO A 48 -12.97 5.53 -6.95
N ASP A 49 -13.85 5.05 -6.05
CA ASP A 49 -13.65 5.07 -4.60
C ASP A 49 -12.31 4.45 -4.14
N ALA A 50 -11.89 3.34 -4.75
CA ALA A 50 -10.63 2.67 -4.39
C ALA A 50 -9.38 3.51 -4.66
N ALA A 51 -9.38 4.29 -5.75
CA ALA A 51 -8.26 5.17 -6.08
C ALA A 51 -8.18 6.34 -5.09
N MET A 52 -9.32 6.90 -4.70
CA MET A 52 -9.40 7.94 -3.66
C MET A 52 -8.96 7.41 -2.29
N ALA A 53 -9.35 6.18 -1.95
CA ALA A 53 -8.92 5.50 -0.73
C ALA A 53 -7.39 5.31 -0.71
N ALA A 54 -6.78 4.82 -1.80
CA ALA A 54 -5.33 4.67 -1.86
C ALA A 54 -4.57 6.01 -1.78
N TRP A 55 -5.08 7.04 -2.44
CA TRP A 55 -4.50 8.40 -2.39
C TRP A 55 -4.56 8.99 -0.97
N THR A 56 -5.71 8.87 -0.29
CA THR A 56 -5.87 9.33 1.10
C THR A 56 -4.99 8.54 2.08
N LEU A 57 -4.80 7.22 1.88
CA LEU A 57 -3.84 6.44 2.68
C LEU A 57 -2.41 6.93 2.48
N GLY A 58 -2.00 7.24 1.25
CA GLY A 58 -0.68 7.80 0.98
C GLY A 58 -0.48 9.17 1.63
N LEU A 59 -1.52 10.03 1.66
CA LEU A 59 -1.48 11.29 2.41
C LEU A 59 -1.34 11.07 3.92
N ILE A 60 -2.00 10.06 4.49
CA ILE A 60 -1.86 9.72 5.91
C ILE A 60 -0.42 9.30 6.19
N VAL A 61 0.18 8.45 5.34
CA VAL A 61 1.60 8.07 5.49
C VAL A 61 2.51 9.29 5.41
N ASP A 62 2.25 10.20 4.49
CA ASP A 62 3.02 11.44 4.35
C ASP A 62 2.95 12.33 5.62
N LEU A 63 1.77 12.44 6.25
CA LEU A 63 1.57 13.25 7.46
C LEU A 63 2.26 12.66 8.70
N PHE A 64 2.23 11.33 8.85
CA PHE A 64 2.81 10.65 10.02
C PHE A 64 4.26 10.21 9.83
N GLY A 65 4.73 10.09 8.59
CA GLY A 65 6.06 9.57 8.25
C GLY A 65 7.18 10.61 8.31
N GLY A 66 6.88 11.89 8.57
CA GLY A 66 7.87 12.97 8.68
C GLY A 66 8.60 13.32 7.39
N GLY A 67 8.20 12.73 6.25
CA GLY A 67 8.73 13.01 4.92
C GLY A 67 8.03 14.18 4.22
N ARG A 68 8.36 14.39 2.95
CA ARG A 68 7.71 15.41 2.11
C ARG A 68 6.25 15.04 1.82
N ILE A 69 5.35 15.94 2.19
CA ILE A 69 3.91 15.75 2.01
C ILE A 69 3.55 15.66 0.53
N GLY A 70 2.81 14.63 0.14
CA GLY A 70 2.23 14.45 -1.20
C GLY A 70 2.95 13.43 -2.09
N LEU A 71 4.18 13.03 -1.75
CA LEU A 71 4.94 12.07 -2.56
C LEU A 71 4.35 10.65 -2.46
N ASN A 72 4.07 10.17 -1.25
CA ASN A 72 3.45 8.86 -1.07
C ASN A 72 1.99 8.87 -1.53
N ALA A 73 1.27 9.99 -1.35
CA ALA A 73 -0.08 10.16 -1.88
C ALA A 73 -0.15 9.91 -3.40
N PHE A 74 0.75 10.55 -4.17
CA PHE A 74 0.80 10.37 -5.61
C PHE A 74 1.23 8.95 -6.01
N CYS A 75 2.25 8.41 -5.33
CA CYS A 75 2.73 7.06 -5.59
C CYS A 75 1.67 5.98 -5.31
N PHE A 76 0.95 6.10 -4.20
CA PHE A 76 -0.09 5.14 -3.81
C PHE A 76 -1.32 5.26 -4.70
N GLY A 77 -1.74 6.48 -5.03
CA GLY A 77 -2.82 6.72 -5.97
C GLY A 77 -2.51 6.17 -7.37
N GLY A 78 -1.30 6.43 -7.88
CA GLY A 78 -0.83 5.91 -9.17
C GLY A 78 -0.70 4.39 -9.18
N ALA A 79 -0.15 3.79 -8.13
CA ALA A 79 -0.07 2.35 -7.97
C ALA A 79 -1.47 1.72 -7.94
N ALA A 80 -2.40 2.27 -7.15
CA ALA A 80 -3.77 1.78 -7.12
C ALA A 80 -4.47 1.88 -8.47
N TRP A 81 -4.31 3.00 -9.18
CA TRP A 81 -4.85 3.17 -10.52
C TRP A 81 -4.33 2.10 -11.50
N ALA A 82 -3.02 1.85 -11.51
CA ALA A 82 -2.42 0.81 -12.35
C ALA A 82 -2.92 -0.60 -11.95
N ILE A 83 -2.97 -0.92 -10.65
CA ILE A 83 -3.50 -2.20 -10.13
C ILE A 83 -4.96 -2.40 -10.56
N MET A 84 -5.77 -1.35 -10.53
CA MET A 84 -7.18 -1.42 -10.93
C MET A 84 -7.39 -1.71 -12.42
N HIS A 85 -6.43 -1.36 -13.28
CA HIS A 85 -6.43 -1.75 -14.69
C HIS A 85 -5.91 -3.18 -14.86
N LEU A 86 -4.82 -3.52 -14.18
CA LEU A 86 -4.20 -4.86 -14.22
C LEU A 86 -5.10 -5.96 -13.63
N ARG A 87 -5.94 -5.65 -12.63
CA ARG A 87 -6.82 -6.64 -11.98
C ARG A 87 -7.84 -7.29 -12.93
N GLN A 88 -8.09 -6.70 -14.10
CA GLN A 88 -8.95 -7.33 -15.13
C GLN A 88 -8.26 -8.55 -15.78
N VAL A 89 -6.93 -8.56 -15.80
CA VAL A 89 -6.09 -9.62 -16.39
C VAL A 89 -5.55 -10.57 -15.31
N MET A 90 -5.55 -10.16 -14.04
CA MET A 90 -4.96 -10.94 -12.95
C MET A 90 -5.95 -11.83 -12.19
N PHE A 91 -5.50 -13.04 -11.83
CA PHE A 91 -6.21 -13.93 -10.92
C PHE A 91 -6.11 -13.43 -9.48
N ARG A 92 -7.15 -12.71 -9.04
CA ARG A 92 -7.27 -12.07 -7.71
C ARG A 92 -7.29 -13.03 -6.52
N ASP A 93 -7.65 -14.29 -6.75
CA ASP A 93 -7.81 -15.31 -5.70
C ASP A 93 -6.49 -15.97 -5.29
N HIS A 94 -5.44 -15.86 -6.11
CA HIS A 94 -4.18 -16.55 -5.83
C HIS A 94 -3.26 -15.68 -4.94
N PRO A 95 -2.77 -16.19 -3.79
CA PRO A 95 -1.92 -15.42 -2.87
C PRO A 95 -0.61 -14.97 -3.54
N MET A 96 -0.11 -15.74 -4.50
CA MET A 96 1.08 -15.40 -5.28
C MET A 96 0.89 -14.15 -6.14
N THR A 97 -0.32 -13.91 -6.65
CA THR A 97 -0.65 -12.67 -7.38
C THR A 97 -0.55 -11.48 -6.44
N GLN A 98 -1.07 -11.60 -5.22
CA GLN A 98 -1.03 -10.53 -4.22
C GLN A 98 0.41 -10.19 -3.82
N ILE A 99 1.25 -11.21 -3.62
CA ILE A 99 2.69 -11.04 -3.36
C ILE A 99 3.37 -10.32 -4.54
N LEU A 100 3.15 -10.77 -5.78
CA LEU A 100 3.82 -10.20 -6.95
C LEU A 100 3.39 -8.75 -7.21
N VAL A 101 2.09 -8.45 -7.09
CA VAL A 101 1.56 -7.09 -7.25
C VAL A 101 2.13 -6.18 -6.19
N THR A 102 2.04 -6.57 -4.91
CA THR A 102 2.58 -5.76 -3.82
C THR A 102 4.08 -5.55 -3.96
N LEU A 103 4.85 -6.58 -4.33
CA LEU A 103 6.29 -6.48 -4.57
C LEU A 103 6.62 -5.51 -5.71
N LEU A 104 5.99 -5.67 -6.88
CA LEU A 104 6.28 -4.84 -8.05
C LEU A 104 5.95 -3.37 -7.78
N PHE A 105 4.75 -3.09 -7.27
CA PHE A 105 4.36 -1.71 -7.02
C PHE A 105 5.12 -1.10 -5.84
N MET A 106 5.40 -1.85 -4.77
CA MET A 106 6.20 -1.34 -3.67
C MET A 106 7.64 -1.05 -4.10
N LEU A 107 8.24 -1.85 -4.98
CA LEU A 107 9.54 -1.54 -5.59
C LEU A 107 9.49 -0.25 -6.40
N VAL A 108 8.43 -0.02 -7.17
CA VAL A 108 8.26 1.23 -7.91
C VAL A 108 8.13 2.42 -6.96
N VAL A 109 7.29 2.33 -5.92
CA VAL A 109 7.11 3.40 -4.93
C VAL A 109 8.42 3.69 -4.19
N GLN A 110 9.13 2.65 -3.74
CA GLN A 110 10.43 2.80 -3.06
C GLN A 110 11.52 3.32 -4.01
N GLY A 111 11.48 2.95 -5.29
CA GLY A 111 12.38 3.46 -6.30
C GLY A 111 12.16 4.94 -6.58
N ILE A 112 10.91 5.39 -6.71
CA ILE A 112 10.56 6.80 -6.93
C ILE A 112 10.94 7.63 -5.71
N THR A 113 10.57 7.19 -4.51
CA THR A 113 10.90 7.89 -3.26
C THR A 113 12.41 7.92 -3.01
N GLY A 114 13.12 6.80 -3.23
CA GLY A 114 14.57 6.73 -3.12
C GLY A 114 15.31 7.63 -4.12
N LEU A 115 14.88 7.65 -5.39
CA LEU A 115 15.43 8.56 -6.40
C LEU A 115 15.18 10.03 -6.02
N TYR A 116 14.01 10.33 -5.47
CA TYR A 116 13.65 11.66 -5.01
C TYR A 116 14.56 12.13 -3.86
N TYR A 117 14.80 11.27 -2.85
CA TYR A 117 15.71 11.59 -1.75
C TYR A 117 17.17 11.74 -2.20
N CYS A 118 17.61 11.01 -3.22
CA CYS A 118 18.93 11.22 -3.82
C CYS A 118 19.04 12.56 -4.57
N TRP A 119 17.93 13.07 -5.13
CA TRP A 119 17.90 14.35 -5.83
C TRP A 119 17.82 15.54 -4.85
N ASP A 120 17.15 15.36 -3.71
CA ASP A 120 17.18 16.34 -2.62
C ASP A 120 18.57 16.29 -1.95
N ALA A 121 19.53 17.02 -2.53
CA ALA A 121 20.98 16.97 -2.31
C ALA A 121 21.47 17.33 -0.88
N SER A 122 20.60 17.24 0.12
CA SER A 122 20.86 17.59 1.52
C SER A 122 21.24 16.39 2.41
N ALA A 123 21.20 15.16 1.87
CA ALA A 123 21.50 13.96 2.64
C ALA A 123 22.64 13.18 1.97
N GLU A 124 23.81 13.15 2.59
CA GLU A 124 24.97 12.32 2.21
C GLU A 124 24.69 10.82 2.43
N VAL A 125 23.58 10.31 1.90
CA VAL A 125 23.18 8.91 2.08
C VAL A 125 23.70 8.11 0.90
N PRO A 126 24.54 7.08 1.12
CA PRO A 126 25.08 6.28 0.04
C PRO A 126 23.95 5.60 -0.74
N TRP A 127 23.91 5.84 -2.06
CA TRP A 127 22.90 5.29 -2.97
C TRP A 127 22.73 3.76 -2.86
N LYS A 128 23.81 3.04 -2.54
CA LYS A 128 23.79 1.58 -2.33
C LYS A 128 22.98 1.15 -1.11
N SER A 129 23.07 1.87 0.02
CA SER A 129 22.30 1.52 1.23
C SER A 129 20.82 1.83 1.07
N LEU A 130 20.50 2.90 0.33
CA LEU A 130 19.12 3.28 -0.03
C LEU A 130 18.47 2.22 -0.92
N GLY A 131 19.15 1.80 -1.99
CA GLY A 131 18.64 0.77 -2.89
C GLY A 131 18.45 -0.59 -2.21
N TRP A 132 19.39 -0.99 -1.35
CA TRP A 132 19.28 -2.25 -0.59
C TRP A 132 18.10 -2.18 0.38
N SER A 133 17.99 -1.11 1.19
CA SER A 133 16.88 -0.96 2.14
C SER A 133 15.52 -0.90 1.44
N ALA A 134 15.42 -0.19 0.31
CA ALA A 134 14.22 -0.14 -0.52
C ALA A 134 13.79 -1.53 -0.99
N PHE A 135 14.75 -2.33 -1.47
CA PHE A 135 14.50 -3.69 -1.93
C PHE A 135 14.05 -4.61 -0.78
N PHE A 136 14.76 -4.62 0.36
CA PHE A 136 14.36 -5.41 1.53
C PHE A 136 13.01 -4.97 2.07
N THR A 137 12.70 -3.68 2.05
CA THR A 137 11.40 -3.15 2.47
C THR A 137 10.29 -3.65 1.56
N ALA A 138 10.50 -3.64 0.25
CA ALA A 138 9.52 -4.14 -0.71
C ALA A 138 9.30 -5.65 -0.55
N VAL A 139 10.37 -6.43 -0.42
CA VAL A 139 10.29 -7.88 -0.19
C VAL A 139 9.61 -8.19 1.14
N TYR A 140 9.95 -7.47 2.21
CA TYR A 140 9.35 -7.66 3.52
C TYR A 140 7.86 -7.31 3.50
N THR A 141 7.49 -6.19 2.87
CA THR A 141 6.08 -5.80 2.69
C THR A 141 5.30 -6.84 1.87
N ALA A 142 5.89 -7.35 0.79
CA ALA A 142 5.27 -8.37 -0.06
C ALA A 142 5.10 -9.72 0.65
N ALA A 143 6.05 -10.10 1.51
CA ALA A 143 5.95 -11.32 2.31
C ALA A 143 4.79 -11.24 3.30
N TRP A 144 4.54 -10.07 3.89
CA TRP A 144 3.42 -9.83 4.81
C TRP A 144 2.07 -9.63 4.12
N ALA A 145 2.06 -9.28 2.83
CA ALA A 145 0.85 -9.03 2.06
C ALA A 145 -0.21 -10.14 2.13
N PRO A 146 0.06 -11.41 1.81
CA PRO A 146 -0.96 -12.46 1.82
C PRO A 146 -1.53 -12.72 3.22
N TYR A 147 -0.69 -12.61 4.25
CA TYR A 147 -1.11 -12.80 5.64
C TYR A 147 -2.02 -11.68 6.13
N LEU A 148 -1.79 -10.44 5.70
CA LEU A 148 -2.64 -9.29 6.05
C LEU A 148 -3.88 -9.18 5.15
N HIS A 149 -3.82 -9.64 3.90
CA HIS A 149 -4.99 -9.73 3.03
C HIS A 149 -6.01 -10.77 3.53
N TRP A 150 -5.56 -11.87 4.13
CA TRP A 150 -6.47 -12.91 4.63
C TRP A 150 -7.51 -12.42 5.67
N PRO A 151 -7.14 -11.71 6.76
CA PRO A 151 -8.12 -11.16 7.71
C PRO A 151 -8.94 -10.02 7.08
N LEU A 152 -8.36 -9.23 6.18
CA LEU A 152 -9.08 -8.17 5.46
C LEU A 152 -10.19 -8.75 4.57
N ILE A 153 -9.91 -9.81 3.82
CA ILE A 153 -10.90 -10.56 3.01
C ILE A 153 -12.00 -11.15 3.90
N ARG A 154 -11.64 -11.64 5.10
CA ARG A 154 -12.65 -12.13 6.06
C ARG A 154 -13.55 -11.00 6.56
N MET A 155 -13.02 -9.79 6.69
CA MET A 155 -13.73 -8.58 7.07
C MET A 155 -14.41 -7.86 5.89
N GLU A 156 -14.25 -8.33 4.64
CA GLU A 156 -14.89 -7.72 3.46
C GLU A 156 -16.42 -7.75 3.49
N ARG A 157 -16.99 -8.71 4.23
CA ARG A 157 -18.43 -8.76 4.50
C ARG A 157 -18.92 -7.50 5.23
N TRP A 158 -18.05 -6.85 6.01
CA TRP A 158 -18.37 -5.67 6.82
C TRP A 158 -18.05 -4.37 6.08
N THR A 159 -17.00 -4.34 5.26
CA THR A 159 -16.63 -3.18 4.44
C THR A 159 -17.59 -2.94 3.26
N GLY A 160 -18.44 -3.92 2.93
CA GLY A 160 -19.46 -3.80 1.89
C GLY A 160 -18.91 -3.91 0.47
N LEU A 161 -17.67 -4.40 0.32
CA LEU A 161 -17.00 -4.54 -0.98
C LEU A 161 -17.65 -5.63 -1.86
N ARG A 162 -18.26 -6.65 -1.25
CA ARG A 162 -18.89 -7.78 -1.95
C ARG A 162 -20.15 -7.42 -2.75
N GLY A 163 -20.90 -6.38 -2.36
CA GLY A 163 -22.18 -6.05 -2.98
C GLY A 163 -22.10 -5.21 -4.27
N THR A 164 -20.93 -4.63 -4.57
CA THR A 164 -20.77 -3.73 -5.74
C THR A 164 -20.27 -4.46 -6.99
N LEU A 165 -19.67 -5.64 -6.82
CA LEU A 165 -19.19 -6.44 -7.95
C LEU A 165 -20.36 -7.10 -8.71
N ASP A 166 -21.44 -7.47 -8.01
CA ASP A 166 -22.60 -8.12 -8.65
C ASP A 166 -23.51 -7.15 -9.44
N THR A 167 -23.40 -5.84 -9.19
CA THR A 167 -24.20 -4.80 -9.87
C THR A 167 -23.50 -4.11 -11.02
N MET A 168 -22.16 -4.20 -11.13
CA MET A 168 -21.40 -3.58 -12.22
C MET A 168 -21.27 -4.46 -13.48
N TRP A 169 -21.68 -5.74 -13.39
CA TRP A 169 -21.70 -6.68 -14.53
C TRP A 169 -23.12 -7.03 -15.00
N ARG A 170 -24.11 -6.19 -14.67
CA ARG A 170 -25.44 -6.17 -15.28
C ARG A 170 -25.62 -4.92 -16.12
#